data_AF-A0A3B0PWM6-F1
#
_entry.id   AF-A0A3B0PWM6-F1
#
_cell.length_a   1.000
_cell.length_b   1.000
_cell.length_c   1.000
_cell.angle_alpha   90.00
_cell.angle_beta   90.00
_cell.angle_gamma   90.00
#
_symmetry.space_group_name_H-M   'P 1'
#
loop_
_entity.id
_entity.type
_entity.pdbx_description
1 polymer ?
#
loop_
_entity_poly.entity_id
_entity_poly.type
_entity_poly.pdbx_seq_one_letter_code
_entity_poly.pdbx_strand_id
1 'polypeptide(L)'
;MYSLAYKLNEHNYKYYKDGAYELGPNPYIDICAQAQKHVDQAISLTLFMNDTATTRDLNKAYIRAYKSKCASVYYVRVRQNVLEDSENLDW
;
A
#
# COMPACT_ATOMS: atom_id res chain seq x y z
N MET A 1 -15.67 8.71 -2.56
CA MET A 1 -15.29 9.19 -3.89
C MET A 1 -13.81 8.91 -4.08
N TYR A 2 -13.46 7.82 -4.77
CA TYR A 2 -12.09 7.58 -5.19
C TYR A 2 -11.81 8.52 -6.37
N SER A 3 -10.83 9.41 -6.23
CA SER A 3 -10.35 10.20 -7.35
C SER A 3 -9.39 9.34 -8.16
N LEU A 4 -9.52 9.38 -9.49
CA LEU A 4 -8.54 8.79 -10.38
C LEU A 4 -7.16 9.42 -10.15
N ALA A 5 -6.11 8.66 -10.48
CA ALA A 5 -4.74 9.17 -10.44
C ALA A 5 -4.62 10.42 -11.33
N TYR A 6 -3.81 11.39 -10.89
CA TYR A 6 -3.58 12.61 -11.65
C TYR A 6 -3.02 12.29 -13.04
N LYS A 7 -3.66 12.81 -14.09
CA LYS A 7 -3.33 12.55 -15.51
C LYS A 7 -3.41 11.07 -15.94
N LEU A 8 -4.27 10.27 -15.31
CA LEU A 8 -4.57 8.92 -15.78
C LEU A 8 -5.15 8.95 -17.20
N ASN A 9 -4.63 8.09 -18.08
CA ASN A 9 -5.12 7.87 -19.45
C ASN A 9 -4.81 6.41 -19.87
N GLU A 10 -5.32 5.99 -21.03
CA GLU A 10 -5.14 4.63 -21.54
C GLU A 10 -3.66 4.21 -21.66
N HIS A 11 -2.76 5.12 -22.03
CA HIS A 11 -1.35 4.82 -22.24
C HIS A 11 -0.59 4.56 -20.92
N ASN A 12 -1.03 5.15 -19.82
CA ASN A 12 -0.38 5.02 -18.50
C ASN A 12 -1.18 4.17 -17.50
N TYR A 13 -2.41 3.78 -17.84
CA TYR A 13 -3.29 2.96 -16.98
C TYR A 13 -2.61 1.69 -16.46
N LYS A 14 -1.77 1.05 -17.28
CA LYS A 14 -1.01 -0.15 -16.92
C LYS A 14 -0.16 -0.01 -15.64
N TYR A 15 0.26 1.21 -15.27
CA TYR A 15 1.05 1.45 -14.05
C TYR A 15 0.20 1.60 -12.78
N TYR A 16 -1.12 1.78 -12.94
CA TYR A 16 -2.07 2.01 -11.86
C TYR A 16 -3.08 0.86 -11.71
N LYS A 17 -2.90 -0.22 -12.49
CA LYS A 17 -3.81 -1.36 -12.52
C LYS A 17 -3.91 -2.05 -11.16
N ASP A 18 -2.79 -2.19 -10.48
CA ASP A 18 -2.75 -2.79 -9.15
C ASP A 18 -2.83 -1.69 -8.10
N GLY A 19 -3.90 -1.72 -7.30
CA GLY A 19 -4.10 -0.82 -6.19
C GLY A 19 -3.25 -1.20 -4.97
N ALA A 20 -3.43 -0.41 -3.90
CA ALA A 20 -2.61 -0.57 -2.70
C ALA A 20 -2.83 -1.90 -1.96
N TYR A 21 -4.04 -2.46 -2.06
CA TYR A 21 -4.43 -3.69 -1.37
C TYR A 21 -3.99 -4.94 -2.16
N GLU A 22 -3.94 -4.82 -3.48
CA GLU A 22 -3.44 -5.83 -4.42
C GLU A 22 -1.91 -5.96 -4.32
N LEU A 23 -1.20 -4.84 -4.18
CA LEU A 23 0.26 -4.83 -3.97
C LEU A 23 0.67 -5.33 -2.59
N GLY A 24 -0.18 -5.13 -1.57
CA GLY A 24 0.11 -5.49 -0.18
C GLY A 24 1.23 -4.64 0.44
N PRO A 25 1.70 -4.99 1.65
CA PRO A 25 2.53 -4.09 2.46
C PRO A 25 4.01 -4.02 2.01
N ASN A 26 4.53 -5.03 1.32
CA ASN A 26 5.97 -5.16 1.07
C ASN A 26 6.56 -4.06 0.19
N PRO A 27 5.96 -3.69 -0.96
CA PRO A 27 6.50 -2.62 -1.81
C PRO A 27 6.55 -1.26 -1.08
N TYR A 28 5.54 -0.97 -0.25
CA TYR A 28 5.49 0.26 0.56
C TYR A 28 6.60 0.31 1.60
N ILE A 29 6.87 -0.82 2.28
CA ILE A 29 7.99 -0.94 3.22
C ILE A 29 9.31 -0.68 2.50
N ASP A 30 9.51 -1.28 1.32
CA ASP A 30 10.78 -1.20 0.60
C ASP A 30 11.05 0.23 0.09
N ILE A 31 10.03 0.89 -0.48
CA ILE A 31 10.12 2.29 -0.92
C ILE A 31 10.38 3.20 0.28
N CYS A 32 9.62 3.05 1.37
CA CYS A 32 9.78 3.85 2.57
C CYS A 32 11.18 3.67 3.16
N ALA A 33 11.71 2.44 3.22
CA ALA A 33 13.04 2.14 3.73
C ALA A 33 14.15 2.79 2.89
N GLN A 34 14.01 2.83 1.56
CA GLN A 34 14.99 3.53 0.72
C GLN A 34 14.91 5.05 0.92
N ALA A 35 13.70 5.62 0.94
CA ALA A 35 13.49 7.05 1.14
C ALA A 35 13.97 7.51 2.52
N GLN A 36 13.75 6.70 3.56
CA GLN A 36 14.09 7.01 4.95
C GLN A 36 15.59 7.31 5.15
N LYS A 37 16.48 6.79 4.31
CA LYS A 37 17.93 7.09 4.34
C LYS A 37 18.24 8.57 4.10
N HIS A 38 17.30 9.29 3.49
CA HIS A 38 17.45 10.69 3.09
C HIS A 38 16.49 11.62 3.83
N VAL A 39 15.76 11.10 4.83
CA VAL A 39 14.84 11.85 5.69
C VAL A 39 15.33 11.74 7.12
N ASP A 40 15.58 12.89 7.75
CA ASP A 40 16.05 13.01 9.13
C ASP A 40 14.96 12.69 10.16
N GLN A 41 13.69 12.93 9.81
CA GLN A 41 12.50 12.58 10.57
C GLN A 41 11.84 11.28 10.07
N ALA A 42 10.65 10.95 10.57
CA ALA A 42 9.93 9.75 10.16
C ALA A 42 9.00 9.99 8.97
N ILE A 43 8.92 9.00 8.07
CA ILE A 43 7.92 8.96 6.99
C ILE A 43 6.66 8.26 7.50
N SER A 44 5.48 8.81 7.19
CA SER A 44 4.19 8.19 7.51
C SER A 44 3.94 6.95 6.63
N LEU A 45 4.34 5.77 7.13
CA LEU A 45 4.16 4.49 6.44
C LEU A 45 2.79 3.88 6.74
N THR A 46 1.99 3.63 5.70
CA THR A 46 0.74 2.86 5.80
C THR A 46 0.94 1.45 5.26
N LEU A 47 0.50 0.44 6.01
CA LEU A 47 0.46 -0.95 5.58
C LEU A 47 -0.94 -1.29 5.08
N PHE A 48 -1.05 -1.71 3.83
CA PHE A 48 -2.31 -2.12 3.22
C PHE A 48 -2.45 -3.64 3.28
N MET A 49 -3.54 -4.11 3.88
CA MET A 49 -3.82 -5.51 4.15
C MET A 49 -5.21 -5.87 3.62
N ASN A 50 -5.35 -7.09 3.09
CA ASN A 50 -6.66 -7.64 2.74
C ASN A 50 -7.37 -8.20 3.97
N ASP A 51 -8.69 -8.32 3.91
CA ASP A 51 -9.53 -8.92 4.96
C ASP A 51 -9.19 -10.38 5.29
N THR A 52 -8.55 -11.08 4.35
CA THR A 52 -8.01 -12.44 4.53
C THR A 52 -6.68 -12.48 5.29
N ALA A 53 -6.06 -11.33 5.59
CA ALA A 53 -4.78 -11.27 6.30
C ALA A 53 -4.92 -11.72 7.76
N THR A 54 -4.04 -12.64 8.18
CA THR A 54 -4.03 -13.10 9.58
C THR A 54 -3.21 -12.16 10.46
N THR A 55 -3.39 -12.28 11.78
CA THR A 55 -2.52 -11.61 12.77
C THR A 55 -1.05 -11.98 12.60
N ARG A 56 -0.75 -13.20 12.13
CA ARG A 56 0.62 -13.63 11.81
C ARG A 56 1.18 -12.87 10.62
N ASP A 57 0.38 -12.60 9.60
CA ASP A 57 0.84 -11.87 8.41
C ASP A 57 1.08 -10.40 8.72
N LEU A 58 0.24 -9.80 9.56
CA LEU A 58 0.49 -8.47 10.11
C LEU A 58 1.81 -8.42 10.90
N ASN A 59 2.06 -9.40 11.77
CA ASN A 59 3.32 -9.47 12.52
C ASN A 59 4.55 -9.62 11.61
N LYS A 60 4.45 -10.41 10.53
CA LYS A 60 5.53 -10.50 9.53
C LYS A 60 5.80 -9.14 8.87
N ALA A 61 4.75 -8.38 8.55
CA ALA A 61 4.90 -7.04 7.96
C ALA A 61 5.59 -6.07 8.93
N TYR A 62 5.21 -6.07 10.21
CA TYR A 62 5.90 -5.27 11.24
C TYR A 62 7.37 -5.67 11.40
N ILE A 63 7.67 -6.96 11.50
CA ILE A 63 9.04 -7.46 11.61
C ILE A 63 9.86 -7.07 10.38
N ARG A 64 9.27 -7.14 9.18
CA ARG A 64 9.93 -6.69 7.94
C ARG A 64 10.23 -5.19 8.01
N ALA A 65 9.25 -4.34 8.33
CA ALA A 65 9.42 -2.89 8.42
C ALA A 65 10.55 -2.52 9.41
N TYR A 66 10.57 -3.18 10.57
CA TYR A 66 11.63 -3.03 11.55
C TYR A 66 13.00 -3.45 11.01
N LYS A 67 13.10 -4.64 10.38
CA LYS A 67 14.35 -5.14 9.79
C LYS A 67 14.87 -4.24 8.66
N SER A 68 13.96 -3.66 7.88
CA SER A 68 14.26 -2.72 6.80
C SER A 68 14.60 -1.30 7.27
N LYS A 69 14.61 -1.03 8.58
CA LYS A 69 14.93 0.29 9.19
C LYS A 69 13.92 1.39 8.83
N CYS A 70 12.65 1.05 8.64
CA CYS A 70 11.59 2.07 8.63
C CYS A 70 11.49 2.72 10.02
N ALA A 71 11.38 4.05 10.08
CA ALA A 71 11.38 4.77 11.35
C ALA A 71 10.06 4.59 12.14
N SER A 72 8.93 4.50 11.45
CA SER A 72 7.61 4.29 12.07
C SER A 72 6.67 3.54 11.12
N VAL A 73 5.57 3.05 11.69
CA VAL A 73 4.35 2.67 10.96
C VAL A 73 3.23 3.55 11.49
N TYR A 74 2.53 4.23 10.60
CA TYR A 74 1.46 5.16 10.96
C TYR A 74 0.11 4.45 11.04
N TYR A 75 -0.31 3.77 9.97
CA TYR A 75 -1.56 3.02 9.96
C TYR A 75 -1.39 1.62 9.37
N VAL A 76 -2.24 0.72 9.85
CA VAL A 76 -2.59 -0.50 9.12
C VAL A 76 -4.00 -0.30 8.61
N ARG A 77 -4.18 -0.41 7.30
CA ARG A 77 -5.49 -0.35 6.66
C ARG A 77 -5.86 -1.74 6.18
N VAL A 78 -6.98 -2.24 6.69
CA VAL A 78 -7.60 -3.48 6.22
C VAL A 78 -8.80 -3.10 5.37
N ARG A 79 -8.91 -3.67 4.16
CA ARG A 79 -10.08 -3.48 3.29
C ARG A 79 -10.75 -4.82 3.06
N GLN A 80 -12.07 -4.83 3.20
CA GLN A 80 -12.89 -5.92 2.68
C GLN A 80 -12.95 -5.86 1.17
N ASN A 81 -13.02 -7.01 0.51
CA ASN A 81 -13.13 -7.04 -0.94
C ASN A 81 -14.25 -6.13 -1.43
N VAL A 82 -13.93 -5.43 -2.51
CA VAL A 82 -14.85 -4.52 -3.19
C VAL A 82 -16.02 -5.34 -3.72
N LEU A 83 -17.26 -4.91 -3.45
CA LEU A 83 -18.44 -5.57 -4.04
C LEU A 83 -18.30 -5.53 -5.57
N GLU A 84 -18.65 -6.64 -6.23
CA GLU A 84 -18.33 -7.00 -7.62
C GLU A 84 -18.72 -5.96 -8.68
N ASP A 85 -19.51 -4.94 -8.31
CA ASP A 85 -20.04 -3.90 -9.19
C ASP A 85 -19.67 -2.45 -8.81
N SER A 86 -18.76 -2.24 -7.84
CA SER A 86 -18.52 -0.89 -7.28
C SER A 86 -17.30 -0.14 -7.83
N GLU A 87 -16.45 -0.80 -8.64
CA GLU A 87 -15.25 -0.18 -9.24
C GLU A 87 -15.05 -0.54 -10.73
N ASN A 88 -16.10 -0.97 -11.44
CA ASN A 88 -16.03 -1.13 -12.89
C ASN A 88 -16.10 0.25 -13.56
N LEU A 89 -14.96 0.75 -13.99
CA LEU A 89 -14.90 1.86 -14.94
C LEU A 89 -15.06 1.27 -16.33
N ASP A 90 -16.29 1.31 -16.86
CA ASP A 90 -16.55 1.10 -18.27
C ASP A 90 -15.79 2.19 -19.04
N TRP A 91 -14.81 1.78 -19.84
CA TRP A 91 -14.07 2.62 -20.78
C TRP A 91 -14.65 2.46 -22.18
#